data_AF-A0A8C5RZ65-F1
#
_entry.id   AF-A0A8C5RZ65-F1
#
_cell.length_a   1.000
_cell.length_b   1.000
_cell.length_c   1.000
_cell.angle_alpha   90.00
_cell.angle_beta   90.00
_cell.angle_gamma   90.00
#
_symmetry.space_group_name_H-M   'P 1'
#
loop_
_entity.id
_entity.type
_entity.pdbx_description
1 polymer ?
#
loop_
_entity_poly.entity_id
_entity_poly.type
_entity_poly.pdbx_seq_one_letter_code
_entity_poly.pdbx_strand_id
1 'polypeptide(L)' 'MLQLDVEKRLTATQALAHSYFDPFRDVEEETEAQHSYDDSIGSTKLSVNEWRSKFKTKPRLSVKQKQLGNKSPKE' A
#
# COMPACT_ATOMS: atom_id res chain seq x y z
N MET A 1 11.87 -14.33 1.58
CA MET A 1 13.05 -14.85 2.30
C MET A 1 12.61 -15.92 3.26
N LEU A 2 13.33 -17.04 3.29
CA LEU A 2 12.96 -18.21 4.10
C LEU A 2 13.65 -18.12 5.47
N GLN A 3 13.07 -17.31 6.36
CA GLN A 3 13.52 -17.19 7.75
C GLN A 3 12.38 -17.62 8.68
N LEU A 4 12.69 -18.59 9.56
CA LEU A 4 11.74 -19.12 10.54
C LEU A 4 11.43 -18.11 11.65
N ASP A 5 12.48 -17.46 12.16
CA ASP A 5 12.37 -16.40 13.16
C ASP A 5 11.85 -15.11 12.50
N VAL A 6 10.68 -14.64 12.95
CA VAL A 6 9.99 -13.47 12.39
C VAL A 6 10.78 -12.19 12.61
N GLU A 7 11.46 -12.07 13.74
CA GLU A 7 12.25 -10.88 14.09
C GLU A 7 13.54 -10.79 13.25
N LYS A 8 13.98 -11.92 12.68
CA LYS A 8 15.13 -11.99 11.77
C LYS A 8 14.75 -11.94 10.30
N ARG A 9 13.46 -11.96 9.97
CA ARG A 9 13.00 -11.91 8.58
C ARG A 9 13.18 -10.48 8.07
N LEU A 10 13.88 -10.29 6.94
CA LEU A 10 14.06 -8.93 6.43
C LEU A 10 12.71 -8.30 6.08
N THR A 11 12.61 -6.99 6.31
CA THR A 11 11.47 -6.18 5.91
C THR A 11 11.46 -5.97 4.40
N ALA A 12 10.35 -5.48 3.85
CA ALA A 12 10.27 -5.14 2.42
C ALA A 12 11.37 -4.15 2.01
N THR A 13 11.58 -3.08 2.79
CA THR A 13 12.63 -2.07 2.56
C THR A 13 14.03 -2.68 2.56
N GLN A 14 14.33 -3.58 3.50
CA GLN A 14 15.63 -4.25 3.57
C GLN A 14 15.84 -5.21 2.39
N ALA A 15 14.79 -5.90 1.96
CA ALA A 15 14.86 -6.81 0.84
C ALA A 15 15.09 -6.07 -0.49
N LEU A 16 14.43 -4.92 -0.69
CA LEU A 16 14.60 -4.09 -1.89
C LEU A 16 16.02 -3.53 -2.02
N ALA A 17 16.73 -3.33 -0.91
CA ALA A 17 18.13 -2.90 -0.90
C ALA A 17 19.15 -4.02 -1.23
N HIS A 18 18.71 -5.25 -1.48
CA HIS A 18 19.60 -6.36 -1.80
C HIS A 18 20.10 -6.29 -3.25
N SER A 19 21.38 -6.59 -3.49
CA SER A 19 22.04 -6.47 -4.81
C SER A 19 21.39 -7.27 -5.95
N TYR A 20 20.58 -8.27 -5.59
CA TYR A 20 19.74 -8.99 -6.57
C TYR A 20 18.80 -8.04 -7.35
N PHE A 21 18.38 -6.94 -6.75
CA PHE A 21 17.50 -5.95 -7.37
C PHE A 21 18.23 -4.80 -8.07
N ASP A 22 19.56 -4.68 -7.96
CA ASP A 22 20.34 -3.57 -8.53
C ASP A 22 20.00 -3.23 -10.00
N PRO A 23 19.78 -4.21 -10.91
CA PRO A 23 19.42 -3.89 -12.30
C PRO A 23 18.06 -3.20 -12.48
N PHE A 24 17.17 -3.29 -11.49
CA PHE A 24 15.79 -2.81 -11.56
C PHE A 24 15.46 -1.76 -10.50
N ARG A 25 16.38 -1.52 -9.55
CA ARG A 25 16.11 -0.71 -8.38
C ARG A 25 16.02 0.78 -8.75
N ASP A 26 14.87 1.38 -8.46
CA ASP A 26 14.64 2.82 -8.51
C ASP A 26 14.11 3.28 -7.14
N VAL A 27 14.94 4.01 -6.38
CA VAL A 27 14.60 4.44 -5.01
C VAL A 27 13.38 5.37 -5.01
N GLU A 28 13.14 6.11 -6.09
CA GLU A 28 11.97 6.99 -6.20
C GLU A 28 10.66 6.21 -6.35
N GLU A 29 10.72 4.94 -6.75
CA GLU A 29 9.56 4.03 -6.80
C GLU A 29 9.28 3.35 -5.45
N GLU A 30 10.22 3.35 -4.51
CA GLU A 30 10.09 2.79 -3.17
C GLU A 30 9.26 3.71 -2.24
N THR A 31 8.04 4.07 -2.66
CA THR A 31 7.20 5.04 -1.94
C THR A 31 6.53 4.45 -0.70
N GLU A 32 6.40 5.27 0.35
CA GLU A 32 5.60 4.94 1.52
C GLU A 32 4.19 5.54 1.45
N ALA A 33 3.24 4.92 2.17
CA ALA A 33 1.91 5.48 2.32
C ALA A 33 1.99 6.81 3.10
N GLN A 34 1.41 7.88 2.55
CA GLN A 34 1.46 9.22 3.15
C GLN A 34 0.79 9.27 4.54
N HIS A 35 -0.18 8.38 4.78
CA HIS A 35 -0.89 8.26 6.04
C HIS A 35 -1.09 6.78 6.38
N SER A 36 -1.09 6.47 7.68
CA SER A 36 -1.47 5.16 8.18
C SER A 36 -2.92 4.82 7.79
N TYR A 37 -3.17 3.53 7.59
CA TYR A 37 -4.52 3.04 7.28
C TYR A 37 -5.46 3.21 8.49
N ASP A 38 -6.65 3.77 8.27
CA ASP A 38 -7.70 3.86 9.27
C ASP A 38 -8.56 2.58 9.27
N ASP A 39 -8.33 1.72 10.25
CA ASP A 39 -9.06 0.45 10.45
C ASP A 39 -10.14 0.53 11.56
N SER A 40 -10.65 1.74 11.85
CA SER A 40 -11.68 1.93 12.89
C SER A 40 -12.97 1.14 12.63
N ILE A 41 -13.28 0.83 11.38
CA ILE A 41 -14.50 0.10 10.99
C ILE A 41 -14.28 -1.42 11.02
N GLY A 42 -13.07 -1.91 10.73
CA GLY A 42 -12.79 -3.36 10.61
C GLY A 42 -12.98 -4.13 11.92
N SER A 43 -12.74 -3.48 13.07
CA SER A 43 -12.93 -4.06 14.39
C SER A 43 -14.38 -3.97 14.93
N THR A 44 -15.29 -3.28 14.23
CA THR A 44 -16.66 -3.07 14.70
C THR A 44 -17.61 -4.16 14.18
N LYS A 45 -18.43 -4.73 15.07
CA LYS A 45 -19.51 -5.65 14.68
C LYS A 45 -20.72 -4.88 14.14
N LEU A 46 -20.77 -4.71 12.83
CA LEU A 46 -21.89 -4.08 12.12
C LEU A 46 -22.75 -5.14 11.41
N SER A 47 -24.06 -4.93 11.40
CA SER A 47 -24.99 -5.68 10.55
C SER A 47 -24.82 -5.34 9.07
N VAL A 48 -25.34 -6.19 8.19
CA VAL A 48 -25.28 -5.97 6.73
C VAL A 48 -25.89 -4.61 6.33
N ASN A 49 -26.94 -4.17 7.00
CA ASN A 49 -27.59 -2.88 6.71
C ASN A 49 -26.72 -1.68 7.13
N GLU A 50 -26.02 -1.78 8.26
CA GLU A 50 -25.09 -0.76 8.74
C GLU A 50 -23.85 -0.66 7.84
N TRP A 51 -23.27 -1.81 7.45
CA TRP A 51 -22.21 -1.86 6.43
C TRP A 51 -22.68 -1.18 5.14
N ARG A 52 -23.85 -1.56 4.62
CA ARG A 52 -24.42 -0.92 3.43
C ARG A 52 -24.56 0.58 3.61
N SER A 53 -25.07 1.07 4.73
CA SER A 53 -25.27 2.51 4.97
C SER A 53 -23.94 3.30 4.99
N LYS A 54 -22.92 2.79 5.72
CA LYS A 54 -21.58 3.40 5.82
C LYS A 54 -20.90 3.58 4.47
N PHE A 55 -21.08 2.64 3.56
CA PHE A 55 -20.47 2.66 2.22
C PHE A 55 -21.38 3.28 1.13
N LYS A 56 -22.70 3.43 1.37
CA LYS A 56 -23.65 4.08 0.45
C LYS A 56 -23.64 5.61 0.52
N THR A 57 -23.41 6.17 1.70
CA THR A 57 -23.63 7.60 2.01
C THR A 57 -22.40 8.48 1.83
N LYS A 58 -21.21 7.87 1.75
CA LYS A 58 -20.07 8.55 1.14
C LYS A 58 -20.38 8.56 -0.36
N PRO A 59 -20.54 9.72 -1.05
CA PRO A 59 -20.48 9.70 -2.51
C PRO A 59 -19.23 8.91 -2.82
N ARG A 60 -19.28 7.92 -3.71
CA ARG A 60 -18.11 7.18 -4.24
C ARG A 60 -16.91 8.15 -4.32
N LEU A 61 -16.12 8.24 -3.24
CA LEU A 61 -15.52 9.52 -2.84
C LEU A 61 -14.47 9.85 -3.86
N SER A 62 -14.68 10.99 -4.54
CA SER A 62 -13.65 11.90 -4.99
C SER A 62 -12.34 11.19 -5.30
N VAL A 63 -12.37 10.28 -6.28
CA VAL A 63 -11.14 9.78 -6.88
C VAL A 63 -10.59 10.98 -7.63
N LYS A 64 -9.87 11.86 -6.93
CA LYS A 64 -8.87 12.69 -7.58
C LYS A 64 -7.91 11.66 -8.17
N GLN A 65 -8.03 11.43 -9.48
CA GLN A 65 -7.02 10.71 -10.24
C GLN A 65 -5.69 11.34 -9.85
N LYS A 66 -4.89 10.61 -9.08
CA LYS A 66 -3.51 10.99 -8.86
C LYS A 66 -2.89 10.90 -10.24
N GLN A 67 -2.56 12.05 -10.84
CA GLN A 67 -1.82 12.12 -12.09
C GLN A 67 -0.55 11.31 -11.86
N LEU A 68 -0.51 10.06 -12.33
CA LEU A 68 0.72 9.28 -12.34
C LEU A 68 1.68 10.07 -13.22
N GLY A 69 2.75 10.55 -12.61
CA GLY A 69 3.81 11.25 -13.30
C GLY A 69 4.26 10.42 -14.49
N ASN A 70 4.32 11.08 -15.65
CA ASN A 70 4.82 10.53 -16.90
C ASN A 70 6.18 9.84 -16.65
N LYS A 71 6.24 8.52 -16.77
CA LYS A 71 7.53 7.84 -16.99
C LYS A 71 7.68 7.66 -18.49
N SER A 72 8.56 8.46 -19.07
CA SER A 72 9.05 8.30 -20.44
C SER A 72 9.59 6.88 -20.63
N PRO A 73 9.38 6.23 -21.80
CA PRO A 73 10.02 4.96 -22.11
C PRO A 73 11.54 5.15 -22.07
N LYS A 74 12.23 4.38 -21.23
CA LYS A 74 13.68 4.20 -21.38
C LYS A 74 13.90 3.27 -22.57
N GLU A 75 14.69 3.76 -23.52
CA GLU A 75 15.14 3.11 -24.75
C GLU A 75 15.87 1.79 -24.49
#